data_AF-A0AA87MLR5-F1
#
_entry.id   AF-A0AA87MLR5-F1
#
_cell.length_a   1.000
_cell.length_b   1.000
_cell.length_c   1.000
_cell.angle_alpha   90.00
_cell.angle_beta   90.00
_cell.angle_gamma   90.00
#
_symmetry.space_group_name_H-M   'P 1'
#
loop_
_entity.id
_entity.type
_entity.pdbx_description
1 polymer ?
#
loop_
_entity_poly.entity_id
_entity_poly.type
_entity_poly.pdbx_seq_one_letter_code
_entity_poly.pdbx_strand_id
1 'polypeptide(L)' 'MGSSLEPLSFVLLYRRILKEAKIPFIFYGPNVEKIFRIGRRQNYEIFINHSGKKSLAGLKILDPYEVRILPKKK' A
#
# COMPACT_ATOMS: atom_id res chain seq x y z
N MET A 1 0.08 -9.71 -22.65
CA MET A 1 -0.14 -10.76 -21.63
C MET A 1 -1.02 -11.81 -22.28
N GLY A 2 -0.53 -13.02 -22.49
CA GLY A 2 -1.27 -14.08 -23.23
C GLY A 2 -2.08 -15.03 -22.35
N SER A 3 -2.01 -14.89 -21.03
CA SER A 3 -2.76 -15.69 -20.04
C SER A 3 -3.03 -14.88 -18.78
N SER A 4 -4.09 -15.25 -18.04
CA SER A 4 -4.34 -14.70 -16.71
C SER A 4 -3.28 -15.19 -15.74
N LEU A 5 -2.64 -14.26 -15.03
CA LEU A 5 -1.65 -14.58 -14.00
C LEU A 5 -2.36 -14.78 -12.65
N GLU A 6 -1.79 -15.65 -11.83
CA GLU A 6 -2.14 -15.74 -10.42
C GLU A 6 -1.83 -14.41 -9.69
N PRO A 7 -2.59 -14.02 -8.65
CA PRO A 7 -2.38 -12.77 -7.92
C PRO A 7 -0.94 -12.56 -7.44
N LEU A 8 -0.28 -13.62 -6.97
CA LEU A 8 1.12 -13.57 -6.55
C LEU A 8 2.05 -13.22 -7.72
N SER A 9 1.81 -13.82 -8.89
CA SER A 9 2.59 -13.58 -10.09
C SER A 9 2.46 -12.13 -10.56
N PHE A 10 1.28 -11.52 -10.43
CA PHE A 10 1.11 -10.08 -10.67
C PHE A 10 1.95 -9.22 -9.72
N VAL A 11 1.93 -9.51 -8.41
CA VAL A 11 2.72 -8.75 -7.43
C VAL A 11 4.22 -8.81 -7.75
N LEU A 12 4.72 -9.99 -8.12
CA LEU A 12 6.14 -10.17 -8.49
C LEU A 12 6.49 -9.43 -9.78
N LEU A 13 5.60 -9.46 -10.78
CA LEU A 13 5.79 -8.72 -12.01
C LEU A 13 5.84 -7.21 -11.76
N TYR A 14 4.87 -6.66 -11.02
CA TYR A 14 4.86 -5.24 -10.67
C TYR A 14 6.11 -4.85 -9.87
N ARG A 15 6.52 -5.68 -8.90
CA ARG A 15 7.77 -5.46 -8.16
C ARG A 15 8.97 -5.35 -9.09
N ARG A 16 9.08 -6.21 -10.11
CA ARG A 16 10.17 -6.16 -11.09
C ARG A 16 10.12 -4.87 -11.92
N ILE A 17 8.97 -4.55 -12.50
CA ILE A 17 8.78 -3.35 -13.34
C ILE A 17 9.14 -2.08 -12.56
N LEU A 18 8.64 -1.95 -11.32
CA LEU A 18 8.91 -0.78 -10.50
C LEU A 18 10.39 -0.69 -10.09
N LYS A 19 11.03 -1.82 -9.79
CA LYS A 19 12.47 -1.86 -9.50
C LYS A 19 13.31 -1.40 -10.70
N GLU A 20 12.98 -1.86 -11.92
CA GLU A 20 13.65 -1.44 -13.15
C GLU A 20 13.46 0.08 -13.40
N ALA A 21 12.27 0.61 -13.09
CA ALA A 21 11.99 2.04 -13.14
C ALA A 21 12.58 2.86 -11.98
N LYS A 22 13.32 2.23 -11.05
CA LYS A 22 13.86 2.85 -9.82
C LYS A 22 12.79 3.46 -8.91
N ILE A 23 11.56 2.96 -8.97
CA ILE A 23 10.45 3.35 -8.10
C ILE A 23 10.38 2.36 -6.93
N PRO A 24 10.37 2.84 -5.67
CA PRO A 24 10.30 1.96 -4.51
C PRO A 24 8.95 1.21 -4.49
N PHE A 25 9.02 -0.11 -4.33
CA PHE A 25 7.86 -0.96 -4.15
C PHE A 25 7.74 -1.40 -2.69
N ILE A 26 6.57 -1.21 -2.10
CA ILE A 26 6.26 -1.68 -0.73
C ILE A 26 4.94 -2.44 -0.77
N PHE A 27 4.95 -3.67 -0.29
CA PHE A 27 3.76 -4.49 -0.11
C PHE A 27 3.46 -4.58 1.39
N TYR A 28 2.30 -4.06 1.80
CA TYR A 28 1.86 -4.06 3.20
C TYR A 28 1.02 -5.29 3.57
N GLY A 29 0.97 -6.30 2.70
CA GLY A 29 0.11 -7.45 2.83
C GLY A 29 -1.20 -7.30 2.06
N PRO A 30 -2.00 -8.38 1.95
CA PRO A 30 -3.19 -8.41 1.12
C PRO A 30 -4.37 -7.60 1.68
N ASN A 31 -4.34 -7.29 2.99
CA ASN A 31 -5.46 -6.64 3.70
C ASN A 31 -5.21 -5.17 4.01
N VAL A 32 -4.03 -4.64 3.67
CA VAL A 32 -3.66 -3.27 3.98
C VAL A 32 -3.55 -2.47 2.70
N GLU A 33 -4.35 -1.41 2.61
CA GLU A 33 -4.31 -0.46 1.52
C GLU A 33 -3.64 0.84 1.99
N LYS A 34 -2.79 1.41 1.12
CA LYS A 34 -2.19 2.73 1.33
C LYS A 34 -2.53 3.64 0.16
N ILE A 35 -3.14 4.78 0.47
CA ILE A 35 -3.51 5.81 -0.51
C ILE A 35 -2.70 7.07 -0.24
N PHE A 36 -2.19 7.67 -1.31
CA PHE A 36 -1.57 9.00 -1.26
C PHE A 36 -2.54 10.03 -1.81
N ARG A 37 -2.80 11.10 -1.04
CA ARG A 37 -3.64 12.23 -1.46
C ARG A 37 -2.87 13.53 -1.40
N ILE A 38 -2.88 14.27 -2.49
CA ILE A 38 -2.32 15.63 -2.57
C ILE A 38 -3.41 16.61 -2.16
N GLY A 39 -3.20 17.34 -1.07
CA GLY A 39 -4.11 18.38 -0.61
C GLY A 39 -3.61 19.78 -0.96
N ARG A 40 -4.49 20.78 -0.79
CA ARG A 40 -4.12 22.20 -1.00
C ARG A 40 -3.01 22.64 -0.03
N ARG A 41 -3.22 22.45 1.28
CA ARG A 41 -2.29 22.86 2.34
C ARG A 41 -1.20 21.83 2.66
N GLN A 42 -1.53 20.54 2.61
CA GLN A 42 -0.62 19.45 2.96
C GLN A 42 -1.01 18.18 2.21
N ASN A 43 -0.08 17.23 2.12
CA ASN A 43 -0.34 15.91 1.55
C ASN A 43 -0.74 14.94 2.67
N TYR A 44 -1.33 13.81 2.29
CA TYR A 44 -1.81 12.80 3.23
C TYR A 44 -1.42 11.40 2.76
N GLU A 45 -1.05 10.56 3.72
CA GLU A 45 -0.98 9.12 3.56
C GLU A 45 -2.13 8.51 4.36
N ILE A 46 -3.01 7.78 3.70
CA ILE A 46 -4.16 7.11 4.30
C ILE A 46 -3.87 5.62 4.29
N PHE A 47 -3.98 4.98 5.44
CA PHE A 47 -3.83 3.55 5.61
C PHE A 47 -5.18 2.95 6.01
N ILE A 48 -5.55 1.84 5.39
CA ILE A 48 -6.82 1.15 5.65
C ILE A 48 -6.52 -0.33 5.89
N ASN A 49 -6.96 -0.87 7.03
CA ASN A 49 -6.94 -2.31 7.29
C ASN A 49 -8.31 -2.89 6.98
N HIS A 50 -8.41 -3.73 5.95
CA HIS A 50 -9.67 -4.35 5.52
C HIS A 50 -10.00 -5.66 6.28
N SER A 51 -9.26 -5.98 7.34
CA SER A 51 -9.43 -7.23 8.09
C SER A 51 -9.86 -7.03 9.54
N GLY A 52 -10.50 -8.07 10.10
CA GLY A 52 -10.87 -8.17 11.51
C GLY A 52 -9.69 -8.48 12.45
N LYS A 53 -8.45 -8.43 11.96
CA LYS A 53 -7.23 -8.72 12.72
C LYS A 53 -6.29 -7.52 12.66
N LYS A 54 -5.40 -7.41 13.64
CA LYS A 54 -4.30 -6.43 13.60
C LYS A 54 -3.41 -6.71 12.40
N SER A 55 -3.03 -5.66 11.68
CA SER A 55 -2.18 -5.76 10.49
C SER A 55 -0.98 -4.82 10.56
N LEU A 56 0.16 -5.25 10.04
CA LEU A 56 1.36 -4.43 9.96
C LEU A 56 1.38 -3.62 8.65
N ALA A 57 1.60 -2.33 8.77
CA ALA A 57 1.73 -1.37 7.67
C ALA A 57 3.11 -0.68 7.75
N GLY A 58 4.16 -1.44 7.47
CA GLY A 58 5.55 -1.01 7.69
C GLY A 58 5.89 -1.09 9.17
N LEU A 59 6.31 0.04 9.77
CA LEU A 59 6.58 0.13 11.22
C LEU A 59 5.32 0.41 12.06
N LYS A 60 4.14 0.48 11.43
CA LYS A 60 2.88 0.80 12.10
C LYS A 60 2.05 -0.46 12.26
N ILE A 61 1.40 -0.60 13.41
CA ILE A 61 0.34 -1.58 13.62
C ILE A 61 -1.00 -0.85 13.44
N LEU A 62 -1.86 -1.41 12.59
CA LEU A 62 -3.24 -0.99 12.39
C LEU A 62 -4.16 -1.95 13.12
N ASP A 63 -5.13 -1.39 13.85
CA ASP A 63 -6.19 -2.16 14.49
C ASP A 63 -7.18 -2.72 13.45
N PRO A 64 -8.00 -3.73 13.82
CA PRO A 64 -9.05 -4.27 12.95
C PRO A 64 -9.94 -3.16 12.38
N TYR A 65 -10.14 -3.17 11.06
CA TYR A 65 -10.97 -2.19 10.34
C TYR A 65 -10.57 -0.70 10.53
N GLU A 66 -9.35 -0.43 11.01
CA GLU A 66 -8.89 0.93 11.23
C GLU A 66 -8.63 1.67 9.91
N VAL A 67 -9.04 2.94 9.86
CA VAL A 67 -8.62 3.93 8.87
C VAL A 67 -7.73 4.96 9.55
N ARG A 68 -6.45 5.02 9.19
CA ARG A 68 -5.47 5.94 9.76
C ARG A 68 -5.02 6.96 8.73
N ILE A 69 -5.26 8.24 9.00
CA ILE A 69 -4.85 9.35 8.14
C ILE A 69 -3.65 10.06 8.75
N LEU A 70 -2.55 10.14 7.99
CA LEU A 70 -1.32 10.76 8.45
C LEU A 70 -0.96 11.95 7.55
N PRO A 71 -0.79 13.14 8.13
CA PRO A 71 -0.36 14.30 7.37
C PRO A 71 1.12 14.14 6.96
N LYS A 72 1.41 14.52 5.71
CA LYS A 72 2.76 14.57 5.16
C LYS A 72 3.04 15.99 4.70
N LYS A 73 4.06 16.62 5.29
CA LYS A 73 4.52 17.94 4.85
C LYS A 73 4.90 17.87 3.37
N LYS A 74 4.58 18.92 2.62
CA LYS A 74 4.95 19.06 1.22
C LYS A 74 6.45 19.28 1.09
#